data_AF-A0AAU4F0J7-F1
#
_entry.id   AF-A0AAU4F0J7-F1
#
_cell.length_a   1.000
_cell.length_b   1.000
_cell.length_c   1.000
_cell.angle_alpha   90.00
_cell.angle_beta   90.00
_cell.angle_gamma   90.00
#
_symmetry.space_group_name_H-M   'P 1'
#
loop_
_entity.id
_entity.type
_entity.pdbx_description
1 polymer ?
#
loop_
_entity_poly.entity_id
_entity_poly.type
_entity_poly.pdbx_seq_one_letter_code
_entity_poly.pdbx_strand_id
1 'polypeptide(L)'
;MNTSTKMIGVGAALVVTLTGCGLEEGIDENANGHVKTVGYDSGADGKKNQDARLPGWVPDQAKGVTEVIRTTGSERLLKFTTAALPPTCVLGAPTKTAATLTADWWPRGAETRTDRICEDWHVFAADGAVFAYKPETIEQKP
;
A
#
# COMPACT_ATOMS: atom_id res chain seq x y z
N MET A 1 51.59 -38.62 30.17
CA MET A 1 51.82 -37.19 30.47
C MET A 1 51.88 -36.44 29.15
N ASN A 2 51.27 -35.24 29.16
CA ASN A 2 51.31 -34.14 28.19
C ASN A 2 50.25 -34.10 27.07
N THR A 3 49.18 -33.41 27.46
CA THR A 3 48.05 -32.80 26.77
C THR A 3 48.47 -31.73 25.74
N SER A 4 47.76 -31.64 24.61
CA SER A 4 47.58 -30.43 23.81
C SER A 4 46.47 -30.66 22.79
N THR A 5 45.64 -29.71 22.36
CA THR A 5 45.13 -28.43 22.86
C THR A 5 43.90 -28.18 21.99
N LYS A 6 42.87 -27.60 22.60
CA LYS A 6 41.50 -27.45 22.07
C LYS A 6 41.45 -26.58 20.80
N MET A 7 40.57 -26.92 19.85
CA MET A 7 39.88 -25.91 19.04
C MET A 7 38.38 -26.03 19.29
N ILE A 8 37.88 -25.11 20.09
CA ILE A 8 36.46 -24.82 20.26
C ILE A 8 36.08 -23.94 19.06
N GLY A 9 35.40 -24.53 18.07
CA GLY A 9 34.71 -23.75 17.05
C GLY A 9 33.42 -23.19 17.66
N VAL A 10 33.42 -21.93 18.03
CA VAL A 10 32.19 -21.20 18.34
C VAL A 10 31.47 -20.97 17.01
N GLY A 11 30.48 -21.81 16.72
CA GLY A 11 29.50 -21.52 15.67
C GLY A 11 28.69 -20.32 16.13
N ALA A 12 28.97 -19.15 15.53
CA ALA A 12 28.12 -17.98 15.69
C ALA A 12 26.78 -18.27 15.01
N ALA A 13 25.78 -18.67 15.79
CA ALA A 13 24.39 -18.63 15.36
C ALA A 13 24.02 -17.15 15.17
N LEU A 14 23.91 -16.71 13.92
CA LEU A 14 23.28 -15.44 13.58
C LEU A 14 21.80 -15.54 13.93
N VAL A 15 21.46 -15.17 15.17
CA VAL A 15 20.08 -14.87 15.54
C VAL A 15 19.74 -13.57 14.82
N VAL A 16 19.06 -13.68 13.68
CA VAL A 16 18.46 -12.53 13.00
C VAL A 16 17.32 -12.06 13.88
N THR A 17 17.63 -11.19 14.83
CA THR A 17 16.61 -10.42 15.53
C THR A 17 15.97 -9.52 14.50
N LEU A 18 14.79 -9.90 14.01
CA LEU A 18 13.86 -8.99 13.32
C LEU A 18 13.41 -7.94 14.34
N THR A 19 14.31 -7.02 14.70
CA THR A 19 13.93 -5.71 15.20
C THR A 19 13.17 -5.07 14.07
N GLY A 20 11.85 -4.96 14.23
CA GLY A 20 10.96 -4.40 13.23
C GLY A 20 11.50 -3.06 12.72
N CYS A 21 12.08 -3.09 11.53
CA CYS A 21 12.19 -1.93 10.68
C CYS A 21 10.76 -1.59 10.28
N GLY A 22 10.19 -0.58 10.93
CA GLY A 22 9.11 0.16 10.33
C GLY A 22 9.58 0.62 8.97
N LEU A 23 8.90 0.12 7.93
CA LEU A 23 8.74 0.75 6.63
C LEU A 23 10.02 1.40 6.08
N GLU A 24 10.84 0.62 5.37
CA GLU A 24 11.77 1.19 4.40
C GLU A 24 10.95 2.07 3.44
N GLU A 25 11.16 3.39 3.51
CA GLU A 25 10.65 4.37 2.54
C GLU A 25 11.33 4.07 1.20
N GLY A 26 10.81 3.07 0.49
CA GLY A 26 11.12 2.80 -0.91
C GLY A 26 10.50 3.89 -1.77
N ILE A 27 11.12 5.07 -1.77
CA ILE A 27 10.85 6.13 -2.74
C ILE A 27 11.55 5.70 -4.04
N ASP A 28 10.91 4.82 -4.80
CA ASP A 28 11.24 4.65 -6.21
C ASP A 28 10.56 5.78 -6.99
N GLU A 29 11.28 6.87 -7.23
CA GLU A 29 10.89 7.89 -8.20
C GLU A 29 11.02 7.31 -9.62
N ASN A 30 10.03 6.53 -10.06
CA ASN A 30 10.02 5.98 -11.42
C ASN A 30 9.44 7.00 -12.41
N ALA A 31 10.34 7.58 -13.22
CA ALA A 31 10.19 8.22 -14.55
C ALA A 31 9.05 9.22 -14.86
N ASN A 32 8.15 9.56 -13.92
CA ASN A 32 7.10 10.58 -14.09
C ASN A 32 7.06 11.63 -12.96
N GLY A 33 8.15 11.75 -12.19
CA GLY A 33 8.52 12.90 -11.32
C GLY A 33 7.58 13.33 -10.19
N HIS A 34 6.34 12.85 -10.15
CA HIS A 34 5.32 13.29 -9.20
C HIS A 34 4.51 12.09 -8.70
N VAL A 35 5.21 11.07 -8.22
CA VAL A 35 4.61 9.89 -7.61
C VAL A 35 5.24 9.69 -6.24
N LYS A 36 4.42 9.45 -5.23
CA LYS A 36 4.84 9.08 -3.88
C LYS A 36 4.22 7.75 -3.51
N THR A 37 5.03 6.84 -2.98
CA THR A 37 4.56 5.59 -2.39
C THR A 37 4.67 5.70 -0.87
N VAL A 38 3.63 5.26 -0.16
CA VAL A 38 3.61 5.20 1.31
C VAL A 38 3.06 3.86 1.77
N GLY A 39 3.42 3.44 2.98
CA GLY A 39 2.85 2.27 3.62
C GLY A 39 2.63 2.47 5.11
N TYR A 40 1.71 1.71 5.68
CA TYR A 40 1.35 1.82 7.10
C TYR A 40 0.96 0.44 7.66
N ASP A 41 1.32 0.20 8.92
CA ASP A 41 0.88 -1.00 9.64
C ASP A 41 -0.63 -1.00 9.86
N SER A 42 -1.23 0.20 10.01
CA SER A 42 -2.66 0.35 10.21
C SER A 42 -3.31 1.52 9.47
N GLY A 43 -4.63 1.43 9.26
CA GLY A 43 -5.42 2.55 8.75
C GLY A 43 -5.37 3.77 9.66
N ALA A 44 -5.37 3.56 10.98
CA ALA A 44 -5.24 4.63 11.96
C ALA A 44 -3.91 5.40 11.82
N ASP A 45 -2.81 4.70 11.52
CA ASP A 45 -1.50 5.33 11.35
C ASP A 45 -1.41 6.13 10.05
N GLY A 46 -1.95 5.58 8.96
CA GLY A 46 -1.99 6.32 7.68
C GLY A 46 -2.90 7.55 7.71
N LYS A 47 -3.95 7.56 8.54
CA LYS A 47 -4.79 8.76 8.75
C LYS A 47 -4.07 9.89 9.50
N LYS A 48 -3.08 9.57 10.33
CA LYS A 48 -2.26 10.58 11.06
C LYS A 48 -1.21 11.22 10.15
N ASN A 49 -0.82 10.57 9.06
CA ASN A 49 0.19 11.08 8.14
C ASN A 49 -0.32 12.33 7.43
N GLN A 50 0.36 13.47 7.62
CA GLN A 50 -0.11 14.75 7.11
C GLN A 50 0.08 14.93 5.59
N ASP A 51 0.99 14.16 4.99
CA ASP A 51 1.36 14.29 3.57
C ASP A 51 0.49 13.44 2.65
N ALA A 52 0.13 12.23 3.09
CA ALA A 52 -0.71 11.32 2.31
C ALA A 52 -2.17 11.38 2.73
N ARG A 53 -2.43 11.39 4.05
CA ARG A 53 -3.76 11.32 4.69
C ARG A 53 -4.67 10.27 4.04
N LEU A 54 -4.68 9.05 4.58
CA LEU A 54 -5.61 8.01 4.13
C LEU A 54 -7.07 8.52 4.15
N PRO A 55 -7.90 8.11 3.18
CA PRO A 55 -9.28 8.54 3.13
C PRO A 55 -10.09 8.00 4.32
N GLY A 56 -11.14 8.73 4.70
CA GLY A 56 -11.89 8.49 5.94
C GLY A 56 -12.54 7.11 6.00
N TRP A 57 -12.93 6.57 4.84
CA TRP A 57 -13.53 5.26 4.69
C TRP A 57 -12.58 4.08 4.99
N VAL A 58 -11.25 4.27 4.95
CA VAL A 58 -10.32 3.18 5.32
C VAL A 58 -10.51 2.87 6.79
N PRO A 59 -10.82 1.62 7.18
CA PRO A 59 -11.02 1.31 8.59
C PRO A 59 -9.73 1.48 9.40
N ASP A 60 -9.84 1.97 10.64
CA ASP A 60 -8.68 2.20 11.51
C ASP A 60 -7.87 0.91 11.74
N GLN A 61 -8.58 -0.22 11.86
CA GLN A 61 -7.98 -1.54 12.05
C GLN A 61 -7.46 -2.21 10.75
N ALA A 62 -7.59 -1.56 9.59
CA ALA A 62 -7.01 -2.07 8.34
C ALA A 62 -5.52 -2.38 8.54
N LYS A 63 -4.97 -3.38 7.85
CA LYS A 63 -3.57 -3.81 8.01
C LYS A 63 -2.84 -3.83 6.68
N GLY A 64 -1.53 -3.60 6.74
CA GLY A 64 -0.64 -3.65 5.58
C GLY A 64 -1.10 -2.69 4.50
N VAL A 65 -1.34 -1.43 4.89
CA VAL A 65 -1.81 -0.40 3.97
C VAL A 65 -0.64 0.01 3.08
N THR A 66 -0.87 0.10 1.78
CA THR A 66 0.10 0.60 0.81
C THR A 66 -0.63 1.48 -0.19
N GLU A 67 -0.06 2.63 -0.50
CA GLU A 67 -0.67 3.61 -1.39
C GLU A 67 0.35 4.23 -2.33
N VAL A 68 -0.03 4.36 -3.61
CA VAL A 68 0.71 5.11 -4.62
C VAL A 68 -0.11 6.35 -4.97
N ILE A 69 0.55 7.51 -4.98
CA ILE A 69 -0.09 8.84 -5.01
C ILE A 69 0.52 9.65 -6.13
N ARG A 70 -0.30 10.20 -7.02
CA ARG A 70 0.12 11.30 -7.90
C ARG A 70 0.22 12.59 -7.09
N THR A 71 1.42 13.13 -6.88
CA THR A 71 1.61 14.31 -6.01
C THR A 71 1.19 15.63 -6.66
N THR A 72 1.12 15.67 -7.99
CA THR A 72 0.61 16.82 -8.78
C THR A 72 -0.80 16.60 -9.32
N GLY A 73 -1.44 15.52 -8.92
CA GLY A 73 -2.73 15.11 -9.44
C GLY A 73 -3.64 14.61 -8.32
N SER A 74 -4.65 13.87 -8.73
CA SER A 74 -5.62 13.25 -7.84
C SER A 74 -5.64 11.73 -7.96
N GLU A 75 -4.91 11.17 -8.92
CA GLU A 75 -4.83 9.73 -9.10
C GLU A 75 -4.15 9.04 -7.92
N ARG A 76 -4.77 7.97 -7.42
CA ARG A 76 -4.22 7.15 -6.33
C ARG A 76 -4.56 5.68 -6.50
N LEU A 77 -3.64 4.81 -6.11
CA LEU A 77 -3.85 3.38 -5.93
C LEU A 77 -3.68 3.04 -4.46
N LEU A 78 -4.57 2.23 -3.90
CA LEU A 78 -4.55 1.85 -2.50
C LEU A 78 -4.81 0.35 -2.35
N LYS A 79 -4.04 -0.30 -1.47
CA LYS A 79 -4.23 -1.69 -1.07
C LYS A 79 -4.14 -1.84 0.43
N PHE A 80 -4.99 -2.66 1.02
CA PHE A 80 -4.90 -3.06 2.42
C PHE A 80 -5.70 -4.33 2.70
N THR A 81 -5.64 -4.84 3.92
CA THR A 81 -6.50 -5.94 4.39
C THR A 81 -7.44 -5.43 5.47
N THR A 82 -8.68 -5.94 5.50
CA THR A 82 -9.68 -5.65 6.53
C THR A 82 -10.67 -6.81 6.60
N ALA A 83 -11.34 -6.98 7.74
CA ALA A 83 -12.42 -7.95 7.88
C ALA A 83 -13.66 -7.56 7.06
N ALA A 84 -13.95 -6.26 6.96
CA ALA A 84 -15.08 -5.72 6.22
C ALA A 84 -14.82 -4.28 5.76
N LEU A 85 -15.43 -3.90 4.63
CA LEU A 85 -15.57 -2.51 4.21
C LEU A 85 -16.65 -1.82 5.05
N PRO A 86 -16.54 -0.50 5.31
CA PRO A 86 -17.57 0.23 6.03
C PRO A 86 -18.88 0.27 5.21
N PRO A 87 -20.05 0.42 5.86
CA PRO A 87 -21.34 0.51 5.16
C PRO A 87 -21.48 1.72 4.22
N THR A 88 -20.61 2.71 4.35
CA THR A 88 -20.53 3.88 3.46
C THR A 88 -19.96 3.53 2.07
N CYS A 89 -19.33 2.37 1.92
CA CYS A 89 -18.95 1.81 0.64
C CYS A 89 -20.17 1.14 -0.02
N VAL A 90 -20.71 1.76 -1.05
CA VAL A 90 -21.94 1.29 -1.72
C VAL A 90 -21.63 0.56 -3.03
N LEU A 91 -22.58 -0.22 -3.53
CA LEU A 91 -22.51 -0.78 -4.89
C LEU A 91 -22.31 0.33 -5.92
N GLY A 92 -21.42 0.10 -6.88
CA GLY A 92 -21.26 1.01 -8.01
C GLY A 92 -20.47 0.41 -9.16
N ALA A 93 -20.59 1.05 -10.32
CA ALA A 93 -19.97 0.57 -11.54
C ALA A 93 -18.46 0.84 -11.55
N PRO A 94 -17.69 0.02 -12.28
CA PRO A 94 -16.30 0.33 -12.55
C PRO A 94 -16.14 1.67 -13.27
N THR A 95 -15.01 2.33 -13.02
CA THR A 95 -14.62 3.49 -13.82
C THR A 95 -14.18 3.07 -15.22
N LYS A 96 -14.38 3.97 -16.19
CA LYS A 96 -13.87 3.83 -17.57
C LYS A 96 -12.47 4.43 -17.73
N THR A 97 -11.99 5.17 -16.73
CA THR A 97 -10.66 5.78 -16.73
C THR A 97 -9.65 4.70 -16.34
N ALA A 98 -8.67 4.44 -17.21
CA ALA A 98 -7.59 3.52 -16.89
C ALA A 98 -6.60 4.16 -15.90
N ALA A 99 -6.08 3.35 -14.98
CA ALA A 99 -4.98 3.80 -14.12
C ALA A 99 -3.72 4.09 -14.97
N THR A 100 -3.08 5.22 -14.70
CA THR A 100 -1.76 5.59 -15.22
C THR A 100 -0.66 5.29 -14.22
N LEU A 101 -0.99 5.27 -12.92
CA LEU A 101 -0.10 4.79 -11.87
C LEU A 101 0.11 3.27 -11.99
N THR A 102 1.31 2.82 -11.63
CA THR A 102 1.68 1.40 -11.62
C THR A 102 2.24 0.99 -10.26
N ALA A 103 1.95 -0.25 -9.85
CA ALA A 103 2.58 -0.88 -8.70
C ALA A 103 2.60 -2.40 -8.92
N ASP A 104 3.62 -3.10 -8.42
CA ASP A 104 3.75 -4.56 -8.60
C ASP A 104 2.55 -5.33 -8.02
N TRP A 105 1.92 -4.77 -6.99
CA TRP A 105 0.74 -5.33 -6.35
C TRP A 105 -0.58 -4.90 -6.99
N TRP A 106 -0.58 -3.95 -7.93
CA TRP A 106 -1.77 -3.49 -8.65
C TRP A 106 -1.87 -4.18 -10.01
N PRO A 107 -2.81 -5.12 -10.20
CA PRO A 107 -2.90 -5.83 -11.46
C PRO A 107 -3.32 -4.89 -12.60
N ARG A 108 -2.70 -5.05 -13.77
CA ARG A 108 -3.10 -4.29 -14.96
C ARG A 108 -4.59 -4.52 -15.26
N GLY A 109 -5.35 -3.45 -15.48
CA GLY A 109 -6.78 -3.54 -15.76
C GLY A 109 -7.67 -3.69 -14.52
N ALA A 110 -7.11 -3.64 -13.31
CA ALA A 110 -7.84 -3.88 -12.08
C ALA A 110 -8.99 -2.89 -11.81
N GLU A 111 -8.93 -1.69 -12.38
CA GLU A 111 -10.00 -0.70 -12.34
C GLU A 111 -11.35 -1.26 -12.85
N THR A 112 -11.30 -2.18 -13.83
CA THR A 112 -12.51 -2.80 -14.42
C THR A 112 -13.19 -3.83 -13.51
N ARG A 113 -12.50 -4.27 -12.44
CA ARG A 113 -13.03 -5.24 -11.46
C ARG A 113 -13.69 -4.58 -10.26
N THR A 114 -13.64 -3.25 -10.16
CA THR A 114 -14.24 -2.48 -9.08
C THR A 114 -15.76 -2.61 -9.09
N ASP A 115 -16.36 -2.87 -7.93
CA ASP A 115 -17.80 -3.09 -7.78
C ASP A 115 -18.40 -2.30 -6.60
N ARG A 116 -17.58 -1.46 -5.96
CA ARG A 116 -17.96 -0.58 -4.87
C ARG A 116 -17.42 0.83 -5.08
N ILE A 117 -18.14 1.79 -4.52
CA ILE A 117 -17.75 3.20 -4.43
C ILE A 117 -17.64 3.57 -2.96
N CYS A 118 -16.45 3.99 -2.53
CA CYS A 118 -16.17 4.50 -1.19
C CYS A 118 -15.71 5.96 -1.33
N GLU A 119 -16.59 6.92 -1.04
CA GLU A 119 -16.36 8.33 -1.40
C GLU A 119 -16.15 8.47 -2.93
N ASP A 120 -14.98 8.92 -3.37
CA ASP A 120 -14.60 9.02 -4.79
C ASP A 120 -13.66 7.88 -5.27
N TRP A 121 -13.60 6.79 -4.50
CA TRP A 121 -12.77 5.62 -4.80
C TRP A 121 -13.58 4.48 -5.39
N HIS A 122 -13.06 3.89 -6.46
CA HIS A 122 -13.53 2.64 -7.05
C HIS A 122 -12.82 1.46 -6.39
N VAL A 123 -13.57 0.55 -5.78
CA VAL A 123 -13.03 -0.48 -4.87
C VAL A 123 -13.47 -1.88 -5.31
N PHE A 124 -12.55 -2.85 -5.19
CA PHE A 124 -12.87 -4.28 -5.19
C PHE A 124 -12.13 -4.98 -4.05
N ALA A 125 -12.65 -6.13 -3.64
CA ALA A 125 -11.95 -7.04 -2.73
C ALA A 125 -11.63 -8.36 -3.45
N ALA A 126 -10.41 -8.84 -3.30
CA ALA A 126 -9.96 -10.12 -3.85
C ALA A 126 -8.84 -10.70 -2.95
N ASP A 127 -8.82 -12.02 -2.79
CA ASP A 127 -7.75 -12.74 -2.08
C ASP A 127 -7.43 -12.20 -0.67
N GLY A 128 -8.48 -11.78 0.06
CA GLY A 128 -8.35 -11.23 1.42
C GLY A 128 -7.81 -9.79 1.50
N ALA A 129 -7.60 -9.14 0.35
CA ALA A 129 -7.21 -7.74 0.26
C ALA A 129 -8.30 -6.89 -0.39
N VAL A 130 -8.32 -5.62 0.00
CA VAL A 130 -9.05 -4.54 -0.64
C VAL A 130 -8.10 -3.79 -1.56
N PHE A 131 -8.58 -3.48 -2.75
CA PHE A 131 -7.89 -2.71 -3.77
C PHE A 131 -8.79 -1.54 -4.15
N ALA A 132 -8.25 -0.34 -4.16
CA ALA A 132 -8.99 0.88 -4.44
C ALA A 132 -8.23 1.76 -5.42
N TYR A 133 -8.97 2.36 -6.34
CA TYR A 133 -8.48 3.28 -7.36
C TYR A 133 -9.27 4.57 -7.29
N LYS A 134 -8.55 5.68 -7.20
CA LYS A 134 -9.10 7.02 -7.39
C LYS A 134 -8.62 7.54 -8.74
N PRO A 135 -9.51 7.78 -9.72
CA PRO A 135 -9.14 8.30 -11.02
C PRO A 135 -8.51 9.69 -10.96
N GLU A 136 -7.69 10.00 -11.96
CA GLU A 136 -7.26 11.37 -12.18
C GLU A 136 -8.45 12.25 -12.59
N THR A 137 -8.58 13.40 -11.93
CA THR A 137 -9.61 14.42 -12.15
C THR A 137 -9.01 15.78 -12.50
N ILE A 138 -7.68 15.93 -12.36
CA ILE A 138 -6.94 17.11 -12.73
C ILE A 138 -6.28 16.85 -14.08
N GLU A 139 -6.63 17.68 -15.07
CA GLU A 139 -5.96 17.64 -16.38
C GLU A 139 -4.46 17.87 -16.19
N GLN A 140 -3.68 16.84 -16.50
CA GLN A 140 -2.23 16.91 -16.42
C GLN A 140 -1.74 17.68 -17.66
N LYS A 141 -1.19 18.89 -17.44
CA LYS A 141 -0.53 19.63 -18.52
C LYS A 141 0.79 18.90 -18.88
N PRO A 142 1.10 18.72 -20.18
CA PRO A 142 2.36 18.13 -20.61
C PRO A 142 3.58 18.95 -20.21
#